data_AF-A0A0S4J0B2-F1
#
_entry.id   AF-A0A0S4J0B2-F1
#
_cell.length_a   1.000
_cell.length_b   1.000
_cell.length_c   1.000
_cell.angle_alpha   90.00
_cell.angle_beta   90.00
_cell.angle_gamma   90.00
#
_symmetry.space_group_name_H-M   'P 1'
#
loop_
_entity.id
_entity.type
_entity.pdbx_description
1 polymer ?
#
loop_
_entity_poly.entity_id
_entity_poly.type
_entity_poly.pdbx_seq_one_letter_code
_entity_poly.pdbx_strand_id
1 'polypeptide(L)'
;MSTKLLVLLALVLVCALGHKDYERDEDLPHRWRDTDYQNNRIANEQHEMNEIAHSFRRVLREGKSTGCKDCELAAQIFFEIGQNKAALNDTTGALLRDACVDMFRNSTFDLDICFDVVGTLVVLVNKGLVLLNGWQVDFKEVVCADFLFYCVKPCCLLPYAPEQVRLSYRDSNPVGNSTAMSVGWVTLKQTPDAVVEWWTPSTPKSTNNASWNTYNHGGWIGIIHNATMSSLTADTLYTYRVGSDALGWSQEFTFKTLPLNIGTAERPLRVIGIADMGWAEAAQPTIAAIQAMVNNGTVDFVIHPGDIGYADGNEAWWDVFGREMEPITSRIPYMTVIGNHESIWWNGTGYKERWFRPDANMGAPSDSTFYQLNVGPVTFMMLDSETAWNTADYGQAQLNWMQLAFNDARSNGQLIFAAHHRPFYCSSNAIVDCTTLAVNLRSQAEALYKATGVSTVMCGHVHNYERTFPVYDNITDVNSTYSNVADPYYIVNGAAGNREGTSNFYTTSNLWSAVRLENIGYTVLEFVRQGGEDTFNMRFIDSASGQLLDQVILTKNVTTSQRH
;
A
#
# COMPACT_ATOMS: atom_id res chain seq x y z
N MET A 1 -35.36 24.20 -23.33
CA MET A 1 -34.48 23.77 -22.23
C MET A 1 -33.13 23.40 -22.85
N SER A 2 -32.08 24.20 -22.63
CA SER A 2 -30.82 24.08 -23.40
C SER A 2 -29.98 22.91 -22.91
N THR A 3 -29.22 22.30 -23.82
CA THR A 3 -28.30 21.17 -23.62
C THR A 3 -27.30 21.39 -22.48
N LYS A 4 -27.09 22.63 -22.05
CA LYS A 4 -26.23 23.01 -20.92
C LYS A 4 -26.85 22.77 -19.54
N LEU A 5 -28.19 22.85 -19.42
CA LEU A 5 -28.90 22.53 -18.18
C LEU A 5 -28.93 21.01 -17.93
N LEU A 6 -28.96 20.21 -19.01
CA LEU A 6 -28.82 18.75 -18.94
C LEU A 6 -27.43 18.32 -18.48
N VAL A 7 -26.36 19.01 -18.88
CA VAL A 7 -24.98 18.71 -18.44
C VAL A 7 -24.77 19.05 -16.96
N LEU A 8 -25.37 20.14 -16.47
CA LEU A 8 -25.29 20.54 -15.07
C LEU A 8 -26.11 19.60 -14.16
N LEU A 9 -27.33 19.22 -14.59
CA LEU A 9 -28.12 18.18 -13.91
C LEU A 9 -27.44 16.81 -13.98
N ALA A 10 -26.76 16.48 -15.09
CA ALA A 10 -25.99 15.24 -15.22
C ALA A 10 -24.78 15.21 -14.27
N LEU A 11 -24.07 16.32 -14.08
CA LEU A 11 -22.99 16.43 -13.08
C LEU A 11 -23.50 16.20 -11.65
N VAL A 12 -24.71 16.66 -11.34
CA VAL A 12 -25.36 16.45 -10.04
C VAL A 12 -25.89 15.01 -9.87
N LEU A 13 -26.40 14.39 -10.95
CA LEU A 13 -26.93 13.02 -10.94
C LEU A 13 -25.84 11.94 -10.94
N VAL A 14 -24.68 12.18 -11.56
CA VAL A 14 -23.55 11.23 -11.59
C VAL A 14 -22.92 11.06 -10.20
N CYS A 15 -22.99 12.07 -9.32
CA CYS A 15 -22.56 11.96 -7.94
C CYS A 15 -23.60 11.31 -7.00
N ALA A 16 -24.84 11.11 -7.43
CA ALA A 16 -25.97 10.79 -6.54
C ALA A 16 -26.45 9.33 -6.57
N LEU A 17 -25.83 8.43 -7.33
CA LEU A 17 -26.29 7.04 -7.45
C LEU A 17 -25.30 6.02 -6.86
N GLY A 18 -25.46 5.79 -5.56
CA GLY A 18 -24.98 4.64 -4.79
C GLY A 18 -25.79 4.51 -3.48
N HIS A 19 -26.80 3.63 -3.48
CA HIS A 19 -27.70 3.27 -2.34
C HIS A 19 -26.93 2.78 -1.08
N LYS A 20 -27.40 2.76 0.20
CA LYS A 20 -28.72 2.83 0.88
C LYS A 20 -28.55 3.02 2.42
N ASP A 21 -29.57 3.60 3.07
CA ASP A 21 -30.09 3.49 4.48
C ASP A 21 -29.23 3.79 5.74
N TYR A 22 -29.66 4.76 6.59
CA TYR A 22 -30.22 4.57 7.97
C TYR A 22 -30.53 5.92 8.71
N GLU A 23 -31.41 5.85 9.73
CA GLU A 23 -32.24 6.90 10.37
C GLU A 23 -31.59 7.83 11.46
N ARG A 24 -32.29 8.96 11.69
CA ARG A 24 -32.58 9.76 12.94
C ARG A 24 -31.54 9.92 14.07
N ASP A 25 -31.34 11.17 14.54
CA ASP A 25 -32.05 11.69 15.74
C ASP A 25 -31.78 13.19 16.03
N GLU A 26 -32.63 13.76 16.88
CA GLU A 26 -32.88 15.17 17.16
C GLU A 26 -31.96 15.82 18.22
N ASP A 27 -32.01 17.16 18.22
CA ASP A 27 -32.14 18.06 19.39
C ASP A 27 -30.94 18.83 20.02
N LEU A 28 -31.22 20.13 20.26
CA LEU A 28 -30.77 21.05 21.35
C LEU A 28 -30.09 22.40 20.98
N PRO A 29 -30.25 23.47 21.83
CA PRO A 29 -30.59 24.83 21.40
C PRO A 29 -29.58 25.97 21.75
N HIS A 30 -29.96 27.18 21.31
CA HIS A 30 -29.32 28.51 21.40
C HIS A 30 -28.79 29.04 22.76
N ARG A 31 -27.76 29.94 22.66
CA ARG A 31 -27.54 31.28 23.32
C ARG A 31 -26.12 31.44 23.96
N TRP A 32 -25.36 32.54 23.98
CA TRP A 32 -25.41 33.95 23.49
C TRP A 32 -23.97 34.52 23.33
N ARG A 33 -23.83 35.41 22.32
CA ARG A 33 -22.90 36.54 22.00
C ARG A 33 -21.68 36.92 22.86
N ASP A 34 -20.61 37.28 22.13
CA ASP A 34 -19.78 38.47 22.36
C ASP A 34 -19.49 39.16 21.00
N THR A 35 -19.90 40.43 20.81
CA THR A 35 -20.23 40.99 19.48
C THR A 35 -19.24 41.97 18.83
N ASP A 36 -18.11 42.34 19.44
CA ASP A 36 -17.23 43.34 18.81
C ASP A 36 -15.93 42.79 18.18
N TYR A 37 -15.52 41.56 18.51
CA TYR A 37 -14.37 40.91 17.86
C TYR A 37 -14.75 40.19 16.56
N GLN A 38 -16.01 39.77 16.44
CA GLN A 38 -16.55 39.07 15.25
C GLN A 38 -16.82 40.03 14.09
N ASN A 39 -17.20 41.29 14.34
CA ASN A 39 -17.60 42.21 13.27
C ASN A 39 -16.44 42.63 12.34
N ASN A 40 -15.20 42.74 12.84
CA ASN A 40 -14.04 43.06 12.00
C ASN A 40 -13.51 41.85 11.21
N ARG A 41 -13.73 40.64 11.72
CA ARG A 41 -13.37 39.40 11.02
C ARG A 41 -14.41 39.06 9.95
N ILE A 42 -15.69 39.20 10.29
CA ILE A 42 -16.81 39.11 9.34
C ILE A 42 -16.68 40.16 8.24
N ALA A 43 -16.24 41.40 8.52
CA ALA A 43 -16.07 42.41 7.47
C ALA A 43 -14.96 42.06 6.45
N ASN A 44 -13.85 41.45 6.89
CA ASN A 44 -12.79 40.98 6.01
C ASN A 44 -13.18 39.70 5.25
N GLU A 45 -13.84 38.74 5.93
CA GLU A 45 -14.39 37.54 5.31
C GLU A 45 -15.50 37.90 4.31
N GLN A 46 -16.34 38.91 4.59
CA GLN A 46 -17.36 39.41 3.66
C GLN A 46 -16.75 40.15 2.47
N HIS A 47 -15.61 40.82 2.63
CA HIS A 47 -14.89 41.48 1.55
C HIS A 47 -14.26 40.45 0.59
N GLU A 48 -13.61 39.42 1.12
CA GLU A 48 -13.11 38.28 0.34
C GLU A 48 -14.24 37.53 -0.35
N MET A 49 -15.36 37.26 0.35
CA MET A 49 -16.54 36.63 -0.24
C MET A 49 -17.21 37.49 -1.31
N ASN A 50 -17.17 38.82 -1.19
CA ASN A 50 -17.67 39.74 -2.22
C ASN A 50 -16.75 39.76 -3.44
N GLU A 51 -15.42 39.71 -3.28
CA GLU A 51 -14.45 39.57 -4.39
C GLU A 51 -14.61 38.22 -5.11
N ILE A 52 -14.85 37.14 -4.36
CA ILE A 52 -15.15 35.80 -4.88
C ILE A 52 -16.47 35.80 -5.65
N ALA A 53 -17.53 36.39 -5.08
CA ALA A 53 -18.83 36.53 -5.74
C ALA A 53 -18.78 37.44 -6.97
N HIS A 54 -17.92 38.47 -6.97
CA HIS A 54 -17.72 39.38 -8.10
C HIS A 54 -16.96 38.69 -9.24
N SER A 55 -15.97 37.86 -8.91
CA SER A 55 -15.22 37.01 -9.85
C SER A 55 -16.13 35.93 -10.46
N PHE A 56 -16.98 35.30 -9.64
CA PHE A 56 -17.98 34.34 -10.08
C PHE A 56 -19.04 34.96 -11.02
N ARG A 57 -19.52 36.16 -10.69
CA ARG A 57 -20.43 36.94 -11.56
C ARG A 57 -19.77 37.34 -12.88
N ARG A 58 -18.45 37.56 -12.90
CA ARG A 58 -17.70 37.85 -14.13
C ARG A 58 -17.65 36.65 -15.07
N VAL A 59 -17.35 35.46 -14.53
CA VAL A 59 -17.36 34.18 -15.26
C VAL A 59 -18.76 33.88 -15.86
N LEU A 60 -19.82 34.15 -15.10
CA LEU A 60 -21.21 33.95 -15.56
C LEU A 60 -21.68 34.97 -16.60
N ARG A 61 -21.24 36.23 -16.52
CA ARG A 61 -21.67 37.32 -17.44
C ARG A 61 -20.93 37.30 -18.77
N GLU A 62 -19.67 36.90 -18.80
CA GLU A 62 -18.85 37.02 -20.01
C GLU A 62 -18.95 35.78 -20.93
N GLY A 63 -19.54 34.67 -20.46
CA GLY A 63 -19.95 33.54 -21.31
C GLY A 63 -18.83 32.88 -22.13
N LYS A 64 -17.57 33.22 -21.84
CA LYS A 64 -16.37 32.69 -22.45
C LYS A 64 -15.46 32.27 -21.29
N SER A 65 -15.43 30.97 -20.98
CA SER A 65 -14.23 30.44 -20.34
C SER A 65 -13.11 30.52 -21.40
N THR A 66 -11.99 31.15 -21.08
CA THR A 66 -10.91 31.44 -22.03
C THR A 66 -9.60 30.70 -21.73
N GLY A 67 -9.66 29.57 -21.00
CA GLY A 67 -8.54 28.64 -20.89
C GLY A 67 -8.48 27.87 -19.56
N CYS A 68 -7.52 26.95 -19.48
CA CYS A 68 -7.29 26.06 -18.34
C CYS A 68 -7.19 26.79 -16.99
N LYS A 69 -6.47 27.94 -16.94
CA LYS A 69 -6.30 28.74 -15.71
C LYS A 69 -7.61 29.33 -15.17
N ASP A 70 -8.53 29.72 -16.05
CA ASP A 70 -9.83 30.27 -15.66
C ASP A 70 -10.73 29.16 -15.08
N CYS A 71 -10.60 27.94 -15.62
CA CYS A 71 -11.27 26.77 -15.09
C CYS A 71 -10.71 26.39 -13.71
N GLU A 72 -9.39 26.29 -13.57
CA GLU A 72 -8.74 25.89 -12.33
C GLU A 72 -9.07 26.87 -11.19
N LEU A 73 -9.08 28.18 -11.49
CA LEU A 73 -9.50 29.21 -10.54
C LEU A 73 -10.97 29.03 -10.12
N ALA A 74 -11.87 28.76 -11.07
CA ALA A 74 -13.28 28.51 -10.76
C ALA A 74 -13.46 27.24 -9.92
N ALA A 75 -12.79 26.14 -10.27
CA ALA A 75 -12.84 24.89 -9.54
C ALA A 75 -12.26 25.03 -8.12
N GLN A 76 -11.16 25.77 -7.95
CA GLN A 76 -10.59 26.09 -6.65
C GLN A 76 -11.57 26.89 -5.78
N ILE A 77 -12.23 27.91 -6.35
CA ILE A 77 -13.25 28.69 -5.65
C ILE A 77 -14.42 27.79 -5.21
N PHE A 78 -14.89 26.89 -6.07
CA PHE A 78 -15.95 25.93 -5.71
C PHE A 78 -15.52 24.97 -4.61
N PHE A 79 -14.27 24.51 -4.63
CA PHE A 79 -13.70 23.66 -3.59
C PHE A 79 -13.63 24.39 -2.25
N GLU A 80 -13.10 25.62 -2.22
CA GLU A 80 -12.96 26.44 -1.02
C GLU A 80 -14.32 26.81 -0.41
N ILE A 81 -15.30 27.17 -1.25
CA ILE A 81 -16.69 27.36 -0.80
C ILE A 81 -17.24 26.04 -0.23
N GLY A 82 -16.94 24.92 -0.89
CA GLY A 82 -17.30 23.57 -0.48
C GLY A 82 -16.76 23.12 0.88
N GLN A 83 -15.56 23.56 1.24
CA GLN A 83 -14.93 23.22 2.53
C GLN A 83 -15.49 24.03 3.70
N ASN A 84 -16.07 25.19 3.43
CA ASN A 84 -16.72 26.02 4.45
C ASN A 84 -18.22 25.73 4.50
N LYS A 85 -18.62 24.84 5.42
CA LYS A 85 -20.04 24.44 5.62
C LYS A 85 -21.01 25.61 5.76
N ALA A 86 -20.60 26.73 6.35
CA ALA A 86 -21.44 27.92 6.50
C ALA A 86 -21.55 28.70 5.18
N ALA A 87 -20.43 28.92 4.48
CA ALA A 87 -20.41 29.61 3.20
C ALA A 87 -21.10 28.84 2.06
N LEU A 88 -21.01 27.50 2.04
CA LEU A 88 -21.70 26.66 1.05
C LEU A 88 -23.22 26.70 1.23
N ASN A 89 -23.70 26.64 2.48
CA ASN A 89 -25.14 26.72 2.80
C ASN A 89 -25.73 28.09 2.44
N ASP A 90 -24.99 29.16 2.69
CA ASP A 90 -25.44 30.53 2.40
C ASP A 90 -25.35 30.84 0.90
N THR A 91 -24.25 30.49 0.23
CA THR A 91 -24.00 30.85 -1.18
C THR A 91 -24.77 29.97 -2.16
N THR A 92 -24.70 28.64 -1.99
CA THR A 92 -25.39 27.67 -2.86
C THR A 92 -26.89 27.70 -2.60
N GLY A 93 -27.27 27.84 -1.33
CA GLY A 93 -28.64 28.06 -0.93
C GLY A 93 -29.20 29.36 -1.52
N ALA A 94 -28.50 30.49 -1.44
CA ALA A 94 -28.99 31.76 -2.00
C ALA A 94 -29.11 31.71 -3.53
N LEU A 95 -28.10 31.20 -4.25
CA LEU A 95 -28.13 31.10 -5.71
C LEU A 95 -29.24 30.18 -6.23
N LEU A 96 -29.43 29.01 -5.61
CA LEU A 96 -30.48 28.07 -6.01
C LEU A 96 -31.86 28.54 -5.57
N ARG A 97 -31.97 29.23 -4.42
CA ARG A 97 -33.23 29.85 -3.99
C ARG A 97 -33.61 31.02 -4.90
N ASP A 98 -32.67 31.86 -5.31
CA ASP A 98 -32.93 32.93 -6.28
C ASP A 98 -33.39 32.35 -7.63
N ALA A 99 -32.79 31.24 -8.07
CA ALA A 99 -33.25 30.52 -9.26
C ALA A 99 -34.66 29.92 -9.10
N CYS A 100 -35.01 29.37 -7.92
CA CYS A 100 -36.38 28.93 -7.61
C CYS A 100 -37.38 30.09 -7.67
N VAL A 101 -37.03 31.25 -7.11
CA VAL A 101 -37.87 32.47 -7.10
C VAL A 101 -38.09 32.99 -8.51
N ASP A 102 -37.06 33.02 -9.35
CA ASP A 102 -37.18 33.47 -10.73
C ASP A 102 -38.02 32.50 -11.58
N MET A 103 -37.95 31.19 -11.30
CA MET A 103 -38.59 30.15 -12.10
C MET A 103 -40.05 29.86 -11.69
N PHE A 104 -40.37 29.98 -10.40
CA PHE A 104 -41.69 29.66 -9.83
C PHE A 104 -42.40 30.88 -9.20
N ARG A 105 -42.04 32.08 -9.65
CA ARG A 105 -42.53 33.36 -9.10
C ARG A 105 -44.05 33.50 -8.95
N ASN A 106 -44.82 32.74 -9.71
CA ASN A 106 -46.28 32.81 -9.77
C ASN A 106 -46.98 31.60 -9.10
N SER A 107 -46.24 30.68 -8.48
CA SER A 107 -46.80 29.49 -7.81
C SER A 107 -46.09 29.28 -6.47
N THR A 108 -46.79 29.57 -5.37
CA THR A 108 -46.25 29.41 -4.02
C THR A 108 -46.00 27.94 -3.67
N PHE A 109 -46.84 27.03 -4.18
CA PHE A 109 -46.69 25.59 -3.94
C PHE A 109 -45.45 25.00 -4.63
N ASP A 110 -45.19 25.37 -5.90
CA ASP A 110 -44.01 24.88 -6.62
C ASP A 110 -42.71 25.53 -6.12
N LEU A 111 -42.81 26.76 -5.61
CA LEU A 111 -41.68 27.46 -4.99
C LEU A 111 -41.23 26.77 -3.69
N ASP A 112 -42.18 26.37 -2.84
CA ASP A 112 -41.88 25.65 -1.59
C ASP A 112 -41.26 24.28 -1.86
N ILE A 113 -41.78 23.53 -2.85
CA ILE A 113 -41.18 22.26 -3.30
C ILE A 113 -39.75 22.48 -3.83
N CYS A 114 -39.52 23.54 -4.59
CA CYS A 114 -38.20 23.88 -5.11
C CYS A 114 -37.20 24.16 -3.98
N PHE A 115 -37.61 24.89 -2.94
CA PHE A 115 -36.76 25.16 -1.78
C PHE A 115 -36.43 23.91 -0.97
N ASP A 116 -37.38 22.98 -0.78
CA ASP A 116 -37.13 21.71 -0.07
C ASP A 116 -36.15 20.80 -0.84
N VAL A 117 -36.29 20.75 -2.17
CA VAL A 117 -35.37 20.00 -3.05
C VAL A 117 -33.97 20.61 -3.02
N VAL A 118 -33.87 21.95 -3.07
CA VAL A 118 -32.59 22.67 -2.95
C VAL A 118 -31.92 22.42 -1.60
N GLY A 119 -32.68 22.46 -0.51
CA GLY A 119 -32.17 22.16 0.84
C GLY A 119 -31.57 20.75 0.93
N THR A 120 -32.22 19.76 0.32
CA THR A 120 -31.75 18.38 0.27
C THR A 120 -30.49 18.22 -0.59
N LEU A 121 -30.44 18.90 -1.74
CA LEU A 121 -29.28 18.89 -2.65
C LEU A 121 -28.01 19.48 -2.01
N VAL A 122 -28.15 20.59 -1.28
CA VAL A 122 -27.00 21.22 -0.60
C VAL A 122 -26.40 20.27 0.46
N VAL A 123 -27.22 19.50 1.17
CA VAL A 123 -26.75 18.48 2.12
C VAL A 123 -26.01 17.34 1.41
N LEU A 124 -26.47 16.90 0.24
CA LEU A 124 -25.84 15.83 -0.55
C LEU A 124 -24.49 16.27 -1.14
N VAL A 125 -24.40 17.51 -1.65
CA VAL A 125 -23.14 18.10 -2.13
C VAL A 125 -22.12 18.21 -1.00
N ASN A 126 -22.55 18.60 0.20
CA ASN A 126 -21.71 18.60 1.39
C ASN A 126 -21.11 17.22 1.71
N LYS A 127 -21.89 16.14 1.53
CA LYS A 127 -21.41 14.76 1.73
C LYS A 127 -20.45 14.31 0.62
N GLY A 128 -20.71 14.69 -0.63
CA GLY A 128 -19.84 14.38 -1.77
C GLY A 128 -18.47 15.08 -1.71
N LEU A 129 -18.43 16.33 -1.24
CA LEU A 129 -17.18 17.09 -1.08
C LEU A 129 -16.28 16.55 0.03
N VAL A 130 -16.86 16.05 1.12
CA VAL A 130 -16.12 15.34 2.19
C VAL A 130 -15.46 14.06 1.65
N LEU A 131 -16.14 13.34 0.76
CA LEU A 131 -15.57 12.15 0.10
C LEU A 131 -14.40 12.51 -0.83
N LEU A 132 -14.47 13.65 -1.53
CA LEU A 132 -13.39 14.12 -2.41
C LEU A 132 -12.17 14.65 -1.65
N ASN A 133 -12.35 15.15 -0.42
CA ASN A 133 -11.24 15.59 0.43
C ASN A 133 -10.36 14.42 0.94
N GLY A 134 -10.85 13.18 0.85
CA GLY A 134 -10.06 11.97 1.14
C GLY A 134 -9.16 11.52 -0.02
N TRP A 135 -9.31 12.13 -1.20
CA TRP A 135 -8.47 11.86 -2.37
C TRP A 135 -7.40 12.94 -2.39
N GLN A 136 -6.14 12.59 -2.16
CA GLN A 136 -4.99 13.51 -2.27
C GLN A 136 -4.70 13.88 -3.74
N VAL A 137 -5.71 14.38 -4.45
CA VAL A 137 -5.64 14.85 -5.84
C VAL A 137 -5.93 16.34 -5.87
N ASP A 138 -5.23 17.06 -6.74
CA ASP A 138 -5.47 18.48 -6.93
C ASP A 138 -6.85 18.70 -7.60
N PHE A 139 -7.87 18.96 -6.77
CA PHE A 139 -9.28 19.02 -7.19
C PHE A 139 -9.52 19.94 -8.40
N LYS A 140 -8.87 21.10 -8.42
CA LYS A 140 -8.98 22.06 -9.53
C LYS A 140 -8.45 21.48 -10.84
N GLU A 141 -7.37 20.70 -10.78
CA GLU A 141 -6.75 20.10 -11.95
C GLU A 141 -7.62 18.96 -12.50
N VAL A 142 -8.13 18.08 -11.63
CA VAL A 142 -8.98 16.94 -12.02
C VAL A 142 -10.28 17.42 -12.65
N VAL A 143 -10.96 18.39 -12.03
CA VAL A 143 -12.22 18.93 -12.56
C VAL A 143 -12.00 19.56 -13.94
N CYS A 144 -10.89 20.28 -14.13
CA CYS A 144 -10.66 21.00 -15.36
C CYS A 144 -10.05 20.17 -16.49
N ALA A 145 -9.30 19.11 -16.17
CA ALA A 145 -8.73 18.19 -17.15
C ALA A 145 -9.69 17.05 -17.50
N ASP A 146 -10.28 16.38 -16.51
CA ASP A 146 -10.94 15.08 -16.70
C ASP A 146 -12.47 15.18 -16.79
N PHE A 147 -13.06 16.21 -16.18
CA PHE A 147 -14.53 16.39 -16.19
C PHE A 147 -14.98 17.45 -17.20
N LEU A 148 -14.24 18.54 -17.31
CA LEU A 148 -14.62 19.68 -18.14
C LEU A 148 -13.78 19.80 -19.43
N PHE A 149 -12.67 19.07 -19.52
CA PHE A 149 -11.78 19.04 -20.69
C PHE A 149 -11.28 20.43 -21.16
N TYR A 150 -11.22 21.41 -20.25
CA TYR A 150 -10.68 22.76 -20.51
C TYR A 150 -9.16 22.81 -20.38
N CYS A 151 -8.58 21.88 -19.63
CA CYS A 151 -7.15 21.66 -19.53
C CYS A 151 -6.78 20.43 -20.36
N VAL A 152 -5.80 20.57 -21.26
CA VAL A 152 -5.07 19.41 -21.75
C VAL A 152 -3.96 19.17 -20.73
N LYS A 153 -4.19 18.26 -19.79
CA LYS A 153 -3.05 17.63 -19.11
C LYS A 153 -2.36 16.79 -20.17
N PRO A 154 -1.06 16.96 -20.39
CA PRO A 154 -0.27 15.94 -21.05
C PRO A 154 -0.19 14.76 -20.08
N CYS A 155 -1.30 14.06 -19.84
CA CYS A 155 -1.20 12.70 -19.38
C CYS A 155 -0.47 12.00 -20.52
N CYS A 156 0.80 11.69 -20.25
CA CYS A 156 1.65 10.90 -21.13
C CYS A 156 2.24 11.65 -22.34
N LEU A 157 3.03 12.71 -22.10
CA LEU A 157 4.01 13.19 -23.10
C LEU A 157 4.95 12.08 -23.57
N LEU A 158 5.15 11.07 -22.72
CA LEU A 158 6.01 9.92 -22.97
C LEU A 158 5.22 8.61 -22.72
N PRO A 159 4.31 8.21 -23.62
CA PRO A 159 3.45 7.03 -23.42
C PRO A 159 4.23 5.70 -23.38
N TYR A 160 5.51 5.75 -23.73
CA TYR A 160 6.44 4.61 -23.73
C TYR A 160 7.56 4.75 -22.69
N ALA A 161 7.61 5.85 -21.93
CA ALA A 161 8.61 5.98 -20.87
C ALA A 161 8.36 4.92 -19.78
N PRO A 162 9.37 4.12 -19.43
CA PRO A 162 9.28 3.21 -18.29
C PRO A 162 9.18 3.98 -16.98
N GLU A 163 8.28 3.53 -16.11
CA GLU A 163 8.13 3.97 -14.72
C GLU A 163 7.82 2.77 -13.80
N GLN A 164 7.83 3.01 -12.49
CA GLN A 164 7.53 2.01 -11.46
C GLN A 164 8.49 0.82 -11.54
N VAL A 165 9.76 1.10 -11.83
CA VAL A 165 10.82 0.10 -11.99
C VAL A 165 11.07 -0.59 -10.66
N ARG A 166 10.92 -1.91 -10.63
CA ARG A 166 11.01 -2.73 -9.42
C ARG A 166 11.75 -4.03 -9.63
N LEU A 167 12.64 -4.35 -8.71
CA LEU A 167 13.43 -5.57 -8.67
C LEU A 167 12.79 -6.61 -7.76
N SER A 168 12.90 -7.87 -8.14
CA SER A 168 12.61 -9.00 -7.26
C SER A 168 13.51 -10.19 -7.59
N TYR A 169 13.72 -11.06 -6.61
CA TYR A 169 14.46 -12.30 -6.87
C TYR A 169 13.67 -13.19 -7.82
N ARG A 170 14.34 -13.68 -8.87
CA ARG A 170 13.76 -14.63 -9.81
C ARG A 170 13.77 -16.05 -9.27
N ASP A 171 14.88 -16.42 -8.65
CA ASP A 171 15.13 -17.77 -8.16
C ASP A 171 14.73 -17.91 -6.69
N SER A 172 14.26 -19.10 -6.31
CA SER A 172 14.02 -19.43 -4.91
C SER A 172 15.31 -19.56 -4.10
N ASN A 173 16.48 -19.56 -4.73
CA ASN A 173 17.79 -19.46 -4.10
C ASN A 173 18.66 -18.41 -4.84
N PRO A 174 18.59 -17.12 -4.46
CA PRO A 174 19.32 -16.04 -5.12
C PRO A 174 20.80 -15.94 -4.73
N VAL A 175 21.40 -16.97 -4.12
CA VAL A 175 22.82 -16.98 -3.72
C VAL A 175 23.56 -18.08 -4.48
N GLY A 176 24.47 -17.68 -5.40
CA GLY A 176 25.26 -18.61 -6.21
C GLY A 176 26.19 -17.93 -7.20
N ASN A 177 26.94 -18.72 -7.99
CA ASN A 177 27.89 -18.21 -8.99
C ASN A 177 27.23 -17.66 -10.27
N SER A 178 25.93 -17.89 -10.44
CA SER A 178 25.10 -17.40 -11.54
C SER A 178 23.68 -17.23 -11.02
N THR A 179 23.35 -16.03 -10.54
CA THR A 179 22.02 -15.71 -10.00
C THR A 179 21.20 -14.96 -11.05
N ALA A 180 19.87 -14.97 -10.90
CA ALA A 180 18.97 -14.18 -11.71
C ALA A 180 18.22 -13.13 -10.88
N MET A 181 18.02 -11.96 -11.50
CA MET A 181 17.23 -10.85 -10.94
C MET A 181 16.12 -10.50 -11.93
N SER A 182 14.88 -10.45 -11.45
CA SER A 182 13.76 -9.95 -12.25
C SER A 182 13.66 -8.44 -12.12
N VAL A 183 13.24 -7.79 -13.20
CA VAL A 183 12.87 -6.38 -13.21
C VAL A 183 11.50 -6.22 -13.88
N GLY A 184 10.58 -5.57 -13.17
CA GLY A 184 9.28 -5.16 -13.67
C GLY A 184 9.21 -3.65 -13.85
N TRP A 185 8.44 -3.18 -14.84
CA TRP A 185 8.15 -1.75 -15.04
C TRP A 185 6.80 -1.57 -15.73
N VAL A 186 6.31 -0.33 -15.79
CA VAL A 186 5.05 0.05 -16.43
C VAL A 186 5.32 1.06 -17.55
N THR A 187 4.59 0.91 -18.66
CA THR A 187 4.46 1.94 -19.70
C THR A 187 2.97 2.15 -20.00
N LEU A 188 2.55 3.34 -20.43
CA LEU A 188 1.13 3.56 -20.78
C LEU A 188 0.69 2.73 -21.99
N LYS A 189 1.52 2.69 -23.04
CA LYS A 189 1.25 1.98 -24.28
C LYS A 189 2.19 0.79 -24.47
N GLN A 190 1.75 -0.16 -25.28
CA GLN A 190 2.52 -1.36 -25.54
C GLN A 190 3.85 -1.02 -26.23
N THR A 191 4.92 -1.63 -25.71
CA THR A 191 6.29 -1.52 -26.20
C THR A 191 6.74 -2.94 -26.56
N PRO A 192 6.45 -3.44 -27.78
CA PRO A 192 6.64 -4.86 -28.12
C PRO A 192 8.09 -5.33 -28.14
N ASP A 193 9.02 -4.40 -28.36
CA ASP A 193 10.47 -4.58 -28.40
C ASP A 193 11.14 -4.17 -27.09
N ALA A 194 10.38 -4.15 -25.98
CA ALA A 194 10.93 -3.78 -24.68
C ALA A 194 11.95 -4.84 -24.21
N VAL A 195 13.06 -4.37 -23.67
CA VAL A 195 14.16 -5.19 -23.15
C VAL A 195 14.69 -4.62 -21.84
N VAL A 196 15.45 -5.43 -21.12
CA VAL A 196 16.39 -4.98 -20.09
C VAL A 196 17.82 -5.07 -20.63
N GLU A 197 18.62 -4.03 -20.40
CA GLU A 197 20.08 -4.08 -20.58
C GLU A 197 20.78 -4.00 -19.23
N TRP A 198 21.82 -4.81 -19.01
CA TRP A 198 22.64 -4.76 -17.79
C TRP A 198 24.13 -5.00 -18.07
N TRP A 199 24.99 -4.38 -17.26
CA TRP A 199 26.44 -4.49 -17.40
C TRP A 199 27.16 -4.15 -16.08
N THR A 200 28.46 -4.42 -16.09
CA THR A 200 29.41 -3.95 -15.07
C THR A 200 30.44 -3.05 -15.78
N PRO A 201 31.27 -2.29 -15.04
CA PRO A 201 32.36 -1.52 -15.67
C PRO A 201 33.36 -2.36 -16.48
N SER A 202 33.42 -3.68 -16.23
CA SER A 202 34.35 -4.61 -16.87
C SER A 202 33.71 -5.54 -17.90
N THR A 203 32.39 -5.50 -18.10
CA THR A 203 31.68 -6.39 -19.03
C THR A 203 30.87 -5.61 -20.05
N PRO A 204 30.69 -6.12 -21.29
CA PRO A 204 29.76 -5.52 -22.24
C PRO A 204 28.31 -5.60 -21.72
N LYS A 205 27.43 -4.83 -22.36
CA LYS A 205 25.99 -4.90 -22.10
C LYS A 205 25.42 -6.25 -22.53
N SER A 206 24.80 -6.92 -21.58
CA SER A 206 23.90 -8.03 -21.82
C SER A 206 22.49 -7.49 -22.01
N THR A 207 21.65 -8.23 -22.75
CA THR A 207 20.26 -7.85 -23.02
C THR A 207 19.34 -9.07 -22.94
N ASN A 208 18.10 -8.85 -22.53
CA ASN A 208 17.06 -9.88 -22.54
C ASN A 208 15.69 -9.25 -22.82
N ASN A 209 14.86 -9.97 -23.56
CA ASN A 209 13.53 -9.49 -23.94
C ASN A 209 12.58 -9.46 -22.74
N ALA A 210 11.71 -8.47 -22.71
CA ALA A 210 10.61 -8.39 -21.76
C ALA A 210 9.40 -9.19 -22.26
N SER A 211 8.79 -9.94 -21.35
CA SER A 211 7.37 -10.27 -21.46
C SER A 211 6.53 -9.07 -21.04
N TRP A 212 5.29 -8.99 -21.51
CA TRP A 212 4.36 -7.96 -21.08
C TRP A 212 2.96 -8.53 -20.85
N ASN A 213 2.22 -7.92 -19.93
CA ASN A 213 0.80 -8.17 -19.72
C ASN A 213 0.07 -6.88 -19.38
N THR A 214 -1.26 -6.95 -19.33
CA THR A 214 -2.13 -5.85 -18.92
C THR A 214 -3.41 -6.42 -18.31
N TYR A 215 -4.09 -5.59 -17.54
CA TYR A 215 -5.44 -5.86 -17.08
C TYR A 215 -6.27 -4.58 -17.26
N ASN A 216 -7.59 -4.70 -17.38
CA ASN A 216 -8.48 -3.56 -17.63
C ASN A 216 -9.49 -3.33 -16.50
N HIS A 217 -9.28 -4.00 -15.38
CA HIS A 217 -10.04 -3.81 -14.16
C HIS A 217 -9.93 -2.38 -13.64
N GLY A 218 -11.00 -1.87 -13.02
CA GLY A 218 -11.05 -0.50 -12.52
C GLY A 218 -10.88 0.60 -13.59
N GLY A 219 -10.95 0.25 -14.89
CA GLY A 219 -10.64 1.18 -15.98
C GLY A 219 -9.16 1.48 -16.15
N TRP A 220 -8.28 0.68 -15.52
CA TRP A 220 -6.84 0.86 -15.62
C TRP A 220 -6.34 0.70 -17.05
N ILE A 221 -5.39 1.57 -17.43
CA ILE A 221 -4.70 1.53 -18.72
C ILE A 221 -3.21 1.53 -18.47
N GLY A 222 -2.52 0.53 -18.97
CA GLY A 222 -1.08 0.42 -18.87
C GLY A 222 -0.62 -0.96 -19.29
N ILE A 223 0.69 -1.08 -19.45
CA ILE A 223 1.36 -2.31 -19.86
C ILE A 223 2.43 -2.58 -18.84
N ILE A 224 2.33 -3.73 -18.19
CA ILE A 224 3.32 -4.21 -17.23
C ILE A 224 4.29 -5.08 -17.99
N HIS A 225 5.57 -4.70 -17.93
CA HIS A 225 6.66 -5.45 -18.51
C HIS A 225 7.41 -6.17 -17.41
N ASN A 226 7.96 -7.34 -17.74
CA ASN A 226 8.84 -8.10 -16.86
C ASN A 226 9.94 -8.77 -17.68
N ALA A 227 11.18 -8.63 -17.22
CA ALA A 227 12.35 -9.25 -17.83
C ALA A 227 13.28 -9.82 -16.76
N THR A 228 14.13 -10.78 -17.14
CA THR A 228 15.09 -11.41 -16.24
C THR A 228 16.52 -11.10 -16.68
N MET A 229 17.29 -10.52 -15.77
CA MET A 229 18.75 -10.39 -15.87
C MET A 229 19.37 -11.66 -15.32
N SER A 230 20.02 -12.45 -16.17
CA SER A 230 20.56 -13.76 -15.83
C SER A 230 22.10 -13.77 -15.82
N SER A 231 22.68 -14.89 -15.36
CA SER A 231 24.13 -15.10 -15.31
C SER A 231 24.86 -14.02 -14.51
N LEU A 232 24.25 -13.56 -13.42
CA LEU A 232 24.82 -12.54 -12.55
C LEU A 232 25.87 -13.16 -11.62
N THR A 233 27.00 -12.49 -11.49
CA THR A 233 28.06 -12.89 -10.56
C THR A 233 27.72 -12.40 -9.16
N ALA A 234 28.03 -13.19 -8.13
CA ALA A 234 27.87 -12.79 -6.73
C ALA A 234 28.71 -11.55 -6.36
N ASP A 235 28.29 -10.82 -5.33
CA ASP A 235 28.97 -9.61 -4.81
C ASP A 235 29.31 -8.53 -5.85
N THR A 236 28.49 -8.39 -6.89
CA THR A 236 28.79 -7.56 -8.05
C THR A 236 27.78 -6.43 -8.19
N LEU A 237 28.28 -5.21 -8.39
CA LEU A 237 27.46 -4.03 -8.71
C LEU A 237 27.16 -4.01 -10.21
N TYR A 238 25.89 -4.07 -10.56
CA TYR A 238 25.39 -3.97 -11.92
C TYR A 238 24.75 -2.61 -12.16
N THR A 239 24.98 -2.04 -13.34
CA THR A 239 24.17 -0.97 -13.89
C THR A 239 23.17 -1.58 -14.88
N TYR A 240 21.94 -1.10 -14.88
CA TYR A 240 20.91 -1.57 -15.80
C TYR A 240 19.95 -0.47 -16.24
N ARG A 241 19.24 -0.70 -17.34
CA ARG A 241 18.14 0.16 -17.81
C ARG A 241 17.10 -0.69 -18.52
N VAL A 242 15.87 -0.19 -18.58
CA VAL A 242 14.73 -0.87 -19.23
C VAL A 242 14.12 0.04 -20.28
N GLY A 243 13.51 -0.53 -21.31
CA GLY A 243 12.85 0.24 -22.37
C GLY A 243 13.10 -0.35 -23.76
N SER A 244 13.10 0.50 -24.77
CA SER A 244 13.29 0.14 -26.17
C SER A 244 14.15 1.19 -26.87
N ASP A 245 15.00 0.76 -27.80
CA ASP A 245 15.75 1.67 -28.66
C ASP A 245 14.85 2.56 -29.53
N ALA A 246 13.70 2.04 -29.96
CA ALA A 246 12.76 2.75 -30.82
C ALA A 246 11.84 3.71 -30.04
N LEU A 247 11.48 3.35 -28.81
CA LEU A 247 10.41 4.02 -28.06
C LEU A 247 10.88 4.76 -26.80
N GLY A 248 12.13 4.55 -26.38
CA GLY A 248 12.77 5.27 -25.29
C GLY A 248 13.23 4.37 -24.16
N TRP A 249 14.21 4.86 -23.40
CA TRP A 249 14.84 4.17 -22.27
C TRP A 249 14.49 4.86 -20.96
N SER A 250 14.48 4.09 -19.88
CA SER A 250 14.57 4.61 -18.53
C SER A 250 15.91 5.30 -18.28
N GLN A 251 16.02 6.00 -17.15
CA GLN A 251 17.33 6.29 -16.56
C GLN A 251 18.10 4.99 -16.25
N GLU A 252 19.41 5.12 -16.03
CA GLU A 252 20.23 4.01 -15.55
C GLU A 252 20.04 3.84 -14.04
N PHE A 253 19.83 2.61 -13.62
CA PHE A 253 19.71 2.19 -12.24
C PHE A 253 20.87 1.28 -11.86
N THR A 254 21.06 1.05 -10.57
CA THR A 254 22.09 0.12 -10.08
C THR A 254 21.57 -0.76 -8.97
N PHE A 255 21.96 -2.04 -8.98
CA PHE A 255 21.75 -2.97 -7.88
C PHE A 255 23.00 -3.81 -7.63
N LYS A 256 23.12 -4.38 -6.43
CA LYS A 256 24.25 -5.23 -6.06
C LYS A 256 23.75 -6.64 -5.75
N THR A 257 24.35 -7.66 -6.36
CA THR A 257 24.08 -9.06 -6.02
C THR A 257 24.65 -9.41 -4.65
N LEU A 258 24.01 -10.35 -3.95
CA LEU A 258 24.47 -10.80 -2.65
C LEU A 258 25.82 -11.54 -2.76
N PRO A 259 26.71 -11.42 -1.75
CA PRO A 259 27.92 -12.21 -1.68
C PRO A 259 27.64 -13.64 -1.22
N LEU A 260 28.54 -14.58 -1.54
CA LEU A 260 28.37 -15.99 -1.18
C LEU A 260 28.39 -16.26 0.34
N ASN A 261 29.02 -15.37 1.12
CA ASN A 261 29.06 -15.46 2.58
C ASN A 261 27.92 -14.69 3.26
N ILE A 262 26.86 -14.32 2.55
CA ILE A 262 25.71 -13.63 3.13
C ILE A 262 25.09 -14.43 4.29
N GLY A 263 24.79 -13.75 5.39
CA GLY A 263 24.28 -14.35 6.62
C GLY A 263 25.36 -14.95 7.53
N THR A 264 26.65 -14.67 7.30
CA THR A 264 27.74 -14.99 8.26
C THR A 264 27.97 -13.82 9.23
N ALA A 265 28.81 -14.00 10.26
CA ALA A 265 29.17 -12.93 11.17
C ALA A 265 29.92 -11.78 10.46
N GLU A 266 30.72 -12.09 9.45
CA GLU A 266 31.46 -11.11 8.64
C GLU A 266 30.54 -10.37 7.66
N ARG A 267 29.44 -10.99 7.25
CA ARG A 267 28.45 -10.37 6.37
C ARG A 267 27.03 -10.78 6.76
N PRO A 268 26.45 -10.16 7.81
CA PRO A 268 25.08 -10.41 8.22
C PRO A 268 24.09 -10.16 7.09
N LEU A 269 23.00 -10.92 7.05
CA LEU A 269 21.88 -10.64 6.16
C LEU A 269 20.95 -9.62 6.82
N ARG A 270 20.63 -8.52 6.12
CA ARG A 270 19.83 -7.41 6.66
C ARG A 270 18.59 -7.18 5.81
N VAL A 271 17.42 -7.33 6.40
CA VAL A 271 16.12 -7.27 5.71
C VAL A 271 15.24 -6.26 6.40
N ILE A 272 14.44 -5.51 5.63
CA ILE A 272 13.34 -4.71 6.20
C ILE A 272 12.07 -5.54 6.17
N GLY A 273 11.38 -5.62 7.30
CA GLY A 273 10.03 -6.18 7.40
C GLY A 273 9.00 -5.07 7.62
N ILE A 274 8.03 -4.98 6.71
CA ILE A 274 6.93 -4.01 6.78
C ILE A 274 5.66 -4.64 6.23
N ALA A 275 4.49 -4.29 6.75
CA ALA A 275 3.21 -4.59 6.11
C ALA A 275 2.28 -3.38 6.25
N ASP A 276 1.21 -3.34 5.46
CA ASP A 276 0.15 -2.34 5.63
C ASP A 276 0.68 -0.91 5.47
N MET A 277 1.52 -0.68 4.44
CA MET A 277 2.20 0.59 4.25
C MET A 277 1.37 1.57 3.42
N GLY A 278 0.86 1.13 2.27
CA GLY A 278 0.26 2.05 1.29
C GLY A 278 1.21 3.18 0.90
N TRP A 279 0.63 4.32 0.51
CA TRP A 279 1.37 5.50 0.03
C TRP A 279 0.96 6.80 0.75
N ALA A 280 0.12 6.70 1.78
CA ALA A 280 -0.46 7.84 2.48
C ALA A 280 0.60 8.70 3.19
N GLU A 281 0.21 9.91 3.61
CA GLU A 281 1.10 10.84 4.35
C GLU A 281 1.76 10.18 5.57
N ALA A 282 1.02 9.33 6.29
CA ALA A 282 1.52 8.61 7.46
C ALA A 282 2.61 7.57 7.12
N ALA A 283 2.68 7.07 5.89
CA ALA A 283 3.70 6.14 5.41
C ALA A 283 5.01 6.84 5.00
N GLN A 284 4.96 8.15 4.74
CA GLN A 284 6.10 8.91 4.20
C GLN A 284 7.37 8.82 5.06
N PRO A 285 7.31 8.90 6.41
CA PRO A 285 8.50 8.70 7.23
C PRO A 285 9.08 7.28 7.11
N THR A 286 8.23 6.26 6.96
CA THR A 286 8.65 4.86 6.74
C THR A 286 9.37 4.72 5.41
N ILE A 287 8.79 5.25 4.33
CA ILE A 287 9.38 5.23 2.98
C ILE A 287 10.74 5.94 2.97
N ALA A 288 10.82 7.13 3.56
CA ALA A 288 12.06 7.91 3.65
C ALA A 288 13.15 7.16 4.42
N ALA A 289 12.80 6.48 5.52
CA ALA A 289 13.74 5.70 6.30
C ALA A 289 14.31 4.51 5.51
N ILE A 290 13.44 3.76 4.81
CA ILE A 290 13.87 2.64 3.96
C ILE A 290 14.76 3.15 2.82
N GLN A 291 14.38 4.23 2.15
CA GLN A 291 15.19 4.84 1.10
C GLN A 291 16.57 5.27 1.61
N ALA A 292 16.65 5.85 2.81
CA ALA A 292 17.92 6.19 3.44
C ALA A 292 18.80 4.95 3.70
N MET A 293 18.21 3.83 4.14
CA MET A 293 18.94 2.57 4.32
C MET A 293 19.44 2.00 2.98
N VAL A 294 18.65 2.09 1.92
CA VAL A 294 19.06 1.70 0.55
C VAL A 294 20.21 2.57 0.06
N ASN A 295 20.11 3.90 0.25
CA ASN A 295 21.17 4.85 -0.09
C ASN A 295 22.50 4.52 0.61
N ASN A 296 22.42 4.14 1.88
CA ASN A 296 23.58 3.83 2.71
C ASN A 296 24.09 2.39 2.56
N GLY A 297 23.41 1.54 1.78
CA GLY A 297 23.76 0.12 1.63
C GLY A 297 23.63 -0.67 2.94
N THR A 298 22.72 -0.26 3.83
CA THR A 298 22.49 -0.89 5.15
C THR A 298 21.35 -1.91 5.17
N VAL A 299 20.70 -2.13 4.03
CA VAL A 299 19.66 -3.14 3.79
C VAL A 299 19.98 -3.92 2.52
N ASP A 300 19.63 -5.20 2.50
CA ASP A 300 19.88 -6.10 1.38
C ASP A 300 18.61 -6.33 0.53
N PHE A 301 17.44 -6.43 1.16
CA PHE A 301 16.13 -6.46 0.48
C PHE A 301 14.98 -6.15 1.45
N VAL A 302 13.76 -6.01 0.94
CA VAL A 302 12.52 -5.81 1.71
C VAL A 302 11.61 -7.04 1.61
N ILE A 303 10.96 -7.42 2.70
CA ILE A 303 9.78 -8.29 2.70
C ILE A 303 8.53 -7.48 3.09
N HIS A 304 7.45 -7.66 2.33
CA HIS A 304 6.17 -6.97 2.53
C HIS A 304 4.99 -7.95 2.50
N PRO A 305 4.57 -8.53 3.63
CA PRO A 305 3.47 -9.47 3.67
C PRO A 305 2.10 -8.80 3.70
N GLY A 306 1.68 -8.32 2.52
CA GLY A 306 0.30 -7.90 2.24
C GLY A 306 -0.02 -6.45 2.57
N ASP A 307 -1.13 -6.01 1.98
CA ASP A 307 -1.68 -4.65 2.05
C ASP A 307 -0.66 -3.61 1.60
N ILE A 308 -0.27 -3.78 0.34
CA ILE A 308 0.89 -3.14 -0.26
C ILE A 308 0.55 -1.71 -0.64
N GLY A 309 -0.40 -1.56 -1.57
CA GLY A 309 -0.73 -0.28 -2.20
C GLY A 309 -2.08 0.32 -1.77
N TYR A 310 -2.92 -0.45 -1.06
CA TYR A 310 -4.30 -0.08 -0.72
C TYR A 310 -5.11 0.39 -1.93
N ALA A 311 -4.92 -0.29 -3.08
CA ALA A 311 -5.55 0.11 -4.33
C ALA A 311 -7.07 -0.04 -4.28
N ASP A 312 -7.59 -1.04 -3.59
CA ASP A 312 -9.01 -1.18 -3.23
C ASP A 312 -10.01 -0.97 -4.38
N GLY A 313 -9.69 -1.54 -5.54
CA GLY A 313 -10.50 -1.38 -6.74
C GLY A 313 -10.20 -0.11 -7.55
N ASN A 314 -9.49 0.86 -6.98
CA ASN A 314 -8.95 2.02 -7.68
C ASN A 314 -7.51 1.74 -8.15
N GLU A 315 -7.42 1.10 -9.30
CA GLU A 315 -6.16 0.60 -9.85
C GLU A 315 -5.10 1.68 -10.13
N ALA A 316 -5.49 2.95 -10.24
CA ALA A 316 -4.54 4.07 -10.35
C ALA A 316 -3.66 4.23 -9.09
N TRP A 317 -4.14 3.79 -7.92
CA TRP A 317 -3.36 3.85 -6.68
C TRP A 317 -2.19 2.88 -6.65
N TRP A 318 -2.23 1.79 -7.44
CA TRP A 318 -1.03 0.99 -7.67
C TRP A 318 0.06 1.78 -8.37
N ASP A 319 -0.29 2.68 -9.30
CA ASP A 319 0.69 3.50 -10.01
C ASP A 319 1.25 4.60 -9.12
N VAL A 320 0.42 5.17 -8.24
CA VAL A 320 0.88 6.11 -7.20
C VAL A 320 1.90 5.41 -6.30
N PHE A 321 1.54 4.26 -5.73
CA PHE A 321 2.45 3.48 -4.90
C PHE A 321 3.72 3.06 -5.65
N GLY A 322 3.58 2.58 -6.89
CA GLY A 322 4.70 2.12 -7.71
C GLY A 322 5.70 3.22 -8.02
N ARG A 323 5.23 4.45 -8.30
CA ARG A 323 6.10 5.62 -8.54
C ARG A 323 6.77 6.09 -7.26
N GLU A 324 6.02 6.10 -6.16
CA GLU A 324 6.54 6.47 -4.84
C GLU A 324 7.68 5.53 -4.40
N MET A 325 7.53 4.24 -4.68
CA MET A 325 8.48 3.22 -4.25
C MET A 325 9.65 2.99 -5.21
N GLU A 326 9.60 3.49 -6.45
CA GLU A 326 10.67 3.31 -7.45
C GLU A 326 12.08 3.64 -6.93
N PRO A 327 12.32 4.71 -6.15
CA PRO A 327 13.64 5.01 -5.61
C PRO A 327 14.23 3.90 -4.71
N ILE A 328 13.38 3.03 -4.16
CA ILE A 328 13.75 1.86 -3.34
C ILE A 328 13.77 0.62 -4.24
N THR A 329 12.67 0.33 -4.93
CA THR A 329 12.45 -0.94 -5.62
C THR A 329 13.31 -1.09 -6.87
N SER A 330 13.79 0.00 -7.47
CA SER A 330 14.76 -0.04 -8.59
C SER A 330 16.20 -0.36 -8.15
N ARG A 331 16.47 -0.50 -6.84
CA ARG A 331 17.84 -0.63 -6.32
C ARG A 331 18.06 -1.86 -5.47
N ILE A 332 17.02 -2.34 -4.79
CA ILE A 332 17.04 -3.59 -4.03
C ILE A 332 15.79 -4.41 -4.32
N PRO A 333 15.85 -5.75 -4.17
CA PRO A 333 14.68 -6.61 -4.31
C PRO A 333 13.59 -6.27 -3.30
N TYR A 334 12.35 -6.26 -3.77
CA TYR A 334 11.15 -6.01 -2.96
C TYR A 334 10.21 -7.20 -3.04
N MET A 335 10.20 -8.02 -2.00
CA MET A 335 9.54 -9.32 -1.98
C MET A 335 8.21 -9.22 -1.26
N THR A 336 7.12 -9.53 -1.94
CA THR A 336 5.76 -9.33 -1.41
C THR A 336 5.02 -10.65 -1.25
N VAL A 337 4.03 -10.69 -0.37
CA VAL A 337 2.89 -11.63 -0.48
C VAL A 337 1.59 -10.82 -0.42
N ILE A 338 0.48 -11.42 -0.83
CA ILE A 338 -0.82 -10.76 -0.96
C ILE A 338 -1.47 -10.53 0.42
N GLY A 339 -2.16 -9.39 0.60
CA GLY A 339 -3.05 -9.11 1.73
C GLY A 339 -4.51 -8.99 1.31
N ASN A 340 -5.42 -8.67 2.23
CA ASN A 340 -6.84 -8.62 1.90
C ASN A 340 -7.19 -7.46 0.96
N HIS A 341 -6.46 -6.34 1.03
CA HIS A 341 -6.64 -5.21 0.11
C HIS A 341 -6.21 -5.55 -1.33
N GLU A 342 -5.43 -6.60 -1.52
CA GLU A 342 -5.14 -7.14 -2.84
C GLU A 342 -6.09 -8.27 -3.25
N SER A 343 -6.40 -9.21 -2.34
CA SER A 343 -7.09 -10.47 -2.69
C SER A 343 -8.57 -10.30 -3.07
N ILE A 344 -9.27 -9.37 -2.41
CA ILE A 344 -10.72 -9.14 -2.58
C ILE A 344 -11.03 -8.61 -4.00
N TRP A 345 -10.12 -7.84 -4.58
CA TRP A 345 -10.35 -7.15 -5.85
C TRP A 345 -9.83 -7.98 -7.02
N TRP A 346 -10.77 -8.47 -7.82
CA TRP A 346 -10.48 -9.28 -9.02
C TRP A 346 -9.52 -10.44 -8.76
N ASN A 347 -9.71 -11.15 -7.64
CA ASN A 347 -8.89 -12.31 -7.25
C ASN A 347 -7.37 -11.99 -7.26
N GLY A 348 -7.00 -10.80 -6.79
CA GLY A 348 -5.62 -10.35 -6.72
C GLY A 348 -4.97 -10.04 -8.05
N THR A 349 -5.73 -9.70 -9.11
CA THR A 349 -5.16 -9.47 -10.45
C THR A 349 -4.11 -8.35 -10.43
N GLY A 350 -4.40 -7.20 -9.82
CA GLY A 350 -3.43 -6.10 -9.70
C GLY A 350 -2.12 -6.54 -9.04
N TYR A 351 -2.21 -7.35 -7.98
CA TYR A 351 -1.05 -7.94 -7.32
C TYR A 351 -0.30 -8.92 -8.25
N LYS A 352 -1.01 -9.89 -8.81
CA LYS A 352 -0.43 -11.00 -9.60
C LYS A 352 0.32 -10.51 -10.82
N GLU A 353 -0.18 -9.44 -11.44
CA GLU A 353 0.42 -8.84 -12.63
C GLU A 353 1.58 -7.91 -12.29
N ARG A 354 1.50 -7.16 -11.18
CA ARG A 354 2.53 -6.18 -10.81
C ARG A 354 3.70 -6.83 -10.09
N TRP A 355 3.47 -7.75 -9.17
CA TRP A 355 4.52 -8.25 -8.28
C TRP A 355 5.04 -9.61 -8.73
N PHE A 356 6.20 -9.57 -9.38
CA PHE A 356 6.91 -10.77 -9.78
C PHE A 356 7.52 -11.46 -8.55
N ARG A 357 7.39 -12.78 -8.50
CA ARG A 357 7.83 -13.64 -7.39
C ARG A 357 8.48 -14.93 -7.91
N PRO A 358 9.38 -15.56 -7.12
CA PRO A 358 9.94 -16.85 -7.49
C PRO A 358 8.87 -17.91 -7.71
N ASP A 359 9.15 -18.84 -8.63
CA ASP A 359 8.30 -20.01 -8.82
C ASP A 359 8.30 -20.84 -7.52
N ALA A 360 7.12 -21.10 -6.95
CA ALA A 360 7.00 -21.82 -5.68
C ALA A 360 7.46 -23.28 -5.77
N ASN A 361 7.47 -23.86 -6.98
CA ASN A 361 7.86 -25.24 -7.26
C ASN A 361 7.10 -26.25 -6.36
N MET A 362 7.62 -27.47 -6.21
CA MET A 362 7.08 -28.49 -5.28
C MET A 362 5.56 -28.77 -5.45
N GLY A 363 5.07 -28.72 -6.70
CA GLY A 363 3.66 -28.97 -7.01
C GLY A 363 2.70 -27.81 -6.73
N ALA A 364 3.21 -26.62 -6.40
CA ALA A 364 2.40 -25.41 -6.32
C ALA A 364 1.75 -25.06 -7.67
N PRO A 365 0.55 -24.46 -7.68
CA PRO A 365 -0.06 -23.90 -8.88
C PRO A 365 0.87 -22.87 -9.55
N SER A 366 0.84 -22.77 -10.88
CA SER A 366 1.68 -21.83 -11.63
C SER A 366 1.35 -20.35 -11.34
N ASP A 367 0.15 -20.07 -10.85
CA ASP A 367 -0.32 -18.75 -10.44
C ASP A 367 -0.29 -18.55 -8.92
N SER A 368 0.40 -19.42 -8.17
CA SER A 368 0.48 -19.36 -6.71
C SER A 368 0.92 -17.99 -6.24
N THR A 369 0.29 -17.47 -5.19
CA THR A 369 0.59 -16.18 -4.53
C THR A 369 1.57 -16.35 -3.37
N PHE A 370 1.87 -17.59 -3.00
CA PHE A 370 2.85 -18.01 -2.00
C PHE A 370 4.11 -18.59 -2.66
N TYR A 371 5.24 -18.55 -1.96
CA TYR A 371 6.54 -19.07 -2.42
C TYR A 371 7.55 -19.19 -1.26
N GLN A 372 8.69 -19.84 -1.53
CA GLN A 372 9.84 -19.88 -0.62
C GLN A 372 11.03 -19.12 -1.22
N LEU A 373 11.81 -18.46 -0.36
CA LEU A 373 13.03 -17.75 -0.72
C LEU A 373 14.17 -18.11 0.24
N ASN A 374 15.23 -18.73 -0.27
CA ASN A 374 16.39 -19.21 0.46
C ASN A 374 17.55 -18.23 0.33
N VAL A 375 17.82 -17.42 1.36
CA VAL A 375 18.90 -16.42 1.34
C VAL A 375 19.91 -16.71 2.45
N GLY A 376 21.10 -17.15 2.06
CA GLY A 376 22.13 -17.55 3.01
C GLY A 376 21.62 -18.67 3.94
N PRO A 377 21.69 -18.53 5.27
CA PRO A 377 21.23 -19.55 6.21
C PRO A 377 19.71 -19.57 6.42
N VAL A 378 18.95 -18.63 5.84
CA VAL A 378 17.54 -18.40 6.16
C VAL A 378 16.63 -18.81 5.00
N THR A 379 15.49 -19.42 5.32
CA THR A 379 14.36 -19.55 4.40
C THR A 379 13.23 -18.63 4.82
N PHE A 380 12.80 -17.77 3.91
CA PHE A 380 11.59 -16.98 4.02
C PHE A 380 10.44 -17.75 3.36
N MET A 381 9.46 -18.15 4.17
CA MET A 381 8.21 -18.76 3.71
C MET A 381 7.18 -17.65 3.55
N MET A 382 6.96 -17.19 2.32
CA MET A 382 6.03 -16.12 1.98
C MET A 382 4.68 -16.76 1.64
N LEU A 383 3.69 -16.62 2.53
CA LEU A 383 2.45 -17.40 2.52
C LEU A 383 1.23 -16.52 2.33
N ASP A 384 0.31 -16.94 1.47
CA ASP A 384 -0.97 -16.27 1.24
C ASP A 384 -1.96 -16.73 2.32
N SER A 385 -2.36 -15.82 3.21
CA SER A 385 -3.36 -16.08 4.26
C SER A 385 -4.78 -15.73 3.84
N GLU A 386 -4.98 -15.31 2.59
CA GLU A 386 -6.20 -14.69 2.13
C GLU A 386 -7.07 -15.59 1.28
N THR A 387 -8.34 -15.20 1.19
CA THR A 387 -9.27 -15.72 0.21
C THR A 387 -9.96 -14.55 -0.49
N ALA A 388 -10.50 -14.80 -1.68
CA ALA A 388 -11.32 -13.81 -2.39
C ALA A 388 -12.57 -13.35 -1.60
N TRP A 389 -12.92 -14.04 -0.52
CA TRP A 389 -14.07 -13.75 0.35
C TRP A 389 -13.66 -13.23 1.72
N ASN A 390 -12.37 -12.90 1.93
CA ASN A 390 -11.85 -12.34 3.16
C ASN A 390 -12.06 -13.25 4.40
N THR A 391 -11.89 -14.56 4.23
CA THR A 391 -12.19 -15.56 5.28
C THR A 391 -10.96 -16.05 6.06
N ALA A 392 -9.76 -15.54 5.77
CA ALA A 392 -8.51 -15.92 6.43
C ALA A 392 -8.26 -17.44 6.43
N ASP A 393 -7.87 -18.01 5.29
CA ASP A 393 -7.80 -19.46 5.09
C ASP A 393 -6.65 -19.88 4.18
N TYR A 394 -5.98 -20.98 4.50
CA TYR A 394 -4.96 -21.55 3.62
C TYR A 394 -5.60 -22.58 2.68
N GLY A 395 -5.58 -22.28 1.38
CA GLY A 395 -6.07 -23.23 0.38
C GLY A 395 -5.32 -24.58 0.45
N GLN A 396 -6.02 -25.68 0.19
CA GLN A 396 -5.45 -27.04 0.31
C GLN A 396 -4.16 -27.25 -0.50
N ALA A 397 -4.05 -26.62 -1.67
CA ALA A 397 -2.83 -26.66 -2.48
C ALA A 397 -1.64 -26.04 -1.75
N GLN A 398 -1.86 -24.90 -1.06
CA GLN A 398 -0.85 -24.26 -0.24
C GLN A 398 -0.52 -25.10 1.00
N LEU A 399 -1.51 -25.67 1.70
CA LEU A 399 -1.25 -26.54 2.86
C LEU A 399 -0.39 -27.76 2.48
N ASN A 400 -0.68 -28.40 1.35
CA ASN A 400 0.12 -29.51 0.84
C ASN A 400 1.54 -29.06 0.48
N TRP A 401 1.67 -27.91 -0.19
CA TRP A 401 2.96 -27.33 -0.54
C TRP A 401 3.77 -26.94 0.70
N MET A 402 3.16 -26.33 1.71
CA MET A 402 3.78 -25.95 2.98
C MET A 402 4.43 -27.17 3.63
N GLN A 403 3.72 -28.31 3.69
CA GLN A 403 4.29 -29.53 4.27
C GLN A 403 5.60 -29.95 3.59
N LEU A 404 5.72 -29.78 2.27
CA LEU A 404 6.93 -30.08 1.51
C LEU A 404 8.00 -29.01 1.74
N ALA A 405 7.66 -27.73 1.58
CA ALA A 405 8.57 -26.59 1.68
C ALA A 405 9.21 -26.48 3.09
N PHE A 406 8.40 -26.58 4.15
CA PHE A 406 8.93 -26.54 5.53
C PHE A 406 9.85 -27.73 5.83
N ASN A 407 9.54 -28.92 5.31
CA ASN A 407 10.42 -30.09 5.48
C ASN A 407 11.72 -29.98 4.68
N ASP A 408 11.67 -29.40 3.48
CA ASP A 408 12.87 -29.09 2.68
C ASP A 408 13.79 -28.14 3.43
N ALA A 409 13.28 -26.98 3.88
CA ALA A 409 14.04 -26.00 4.63
C ALA A 409 14.66 -26.60 5.92
N ARG A 410 13.87 -27.37 6.67
CA ARG A 410 14.34 -28.08 7.87
C ARG A 410 15.46 -29.09 7.53
N SER A 411 15.29 -29.88 6.47
CA SER A 411 16.27 -30.89 6.05
C SER A 411 17.58 -30.28 5.56
N ASN A 412 17.51 -29.07 5.00
CA ASN A 412 18.67 -28.27 4.61
C ASN A 412 19.30 -27.49 5.78
N GLY A 413 18.74 -27.60 7.00
CA GLY A 413 19.24 -26.94 8.19
C GLY A 413 19.13 -25.41 8.10
N GLN A 414 18.07 -24.90 7.46
CA GLN A 414 17.82 -23.46 7.32
C GLN A 414 17.06 -22.92 8.54
N LEU A 415 17.34 -21.68 8.92
CA LEU A 415 16.50 -20.95 9.86
C LEU A 415 15.21 -20.54 9.15
N ILE A 416 14.07 -21.06 9.62
CA ILE A 416 12.78 -20.79 8.96
C ILE A 416 12.14 -19.53 9.56
N PHE A 417 11.91 -18.54 8.69
CA PHE A 417 11.15 -17.32 8.94
C PHE A 417 9.88 -17.35 8.07
N ALA A 418 8.70 -17.36 8.69
CA ALA A 418 7.44 -17.30 7.95
C ALA A 418 6.92 -15.87 7.89
N ALA A 419 6.30 -15.50 6.77
CA ALA A 419 5.63 -14.22 6.58
C ALA A 419 4.28 -14.43 5.89
N HIS A 420 3.21 -13.96 6.50
CA HIS A 420 1.85 -13.96 5.95
C HIS A 420 1.09 -12.74 6.43
N HIS A 421 0.04 -12.34 5.74
CA HIS A 421 -0.61 -11.07 6.02
C HIS A 421 -1.38 -11.09 7.35
N ARG A 422 -2.28 -12.07 7.56
CA ARG A 422 -3.14 -12.12 8.77
C ARG A 422 -2.47 -12.79 9.96
N PRO A 423 -2.59 -12.24 11.19
CA PRO A 423 -1.87 -12.75 12.35
C PRO A 423 -2.44 -14.07 12.89
N PHE A 424 -1.55 -14.91 13.40
CA PHE A 424 -1.94 -16.03 14.27
C PHE A 424 -2.25 -15.53 15.68
N TYR A 425 -1.51 -14.55 16.19
CA TYR A 425 -1.69 -14.00 17.54
C TYR A 425 -1.72 -12.48 17.46
N CYS A 426 -2.80 -11.88 17.93
CA CYS A 426 -2.92 -10.43 18.11
C CYS A 426 -3.91 -10.10 19.23
N SER A 427 -3.78 -8.93 19.84
CA SER A 427 -4.61 -8.47 20.98
C SER A 427 -5.21 -7.07 20.77
N SER A 428 -5.31 -6.66 19.50
CA SER A 428 -6.01 -5.44 19.07
C SER A 428 -7.52 -5.51 19.34
N ASN A 429 -8.17 -4.35 19.37
CA ASN A 429 -9.62 -4.21 19.46
C ASN A 429 -10.39 -4.62 18.18
N ALA A 430 -9.68 -5.04 17.13
CA ALA A 430 -10.21 -5.73 15.96
C ALA A 430 -10.70 -7.15 16.33
N ILE A 431 -11.88 -7.24 16.96
CA ILE A 431 -12.38 -8.47 17.60
C ILE A 431 -12.33 -9.67 16.66
N VAL A 432 -12.90 -9.56 15.46
CA VAL A 432 -13.05 -10.71 14.56
C VAL A 432 -11.69 -11.21 14.06
N ASP A 433 -10.79 -10.30 13.74
CA ASP A 433 -9.46 -10.63 13.23
C ASP A 433 -8.61 -11.32 14.29
N CYS A 434 -8.58 -10.80 15.52
CA CYS A 434 -7.80 -11.34 16.63
C CYS A 434 -8.43 -12.53 17.37
N THR A 435 -9.69 -12.86 17.06
CA THR A 435 -10.38 -14.02 17.63
C THR A 435 -10.65 -15.08 16.57
N THR A 436 -11.77 -15.00 15.87
CA THR A 436 -12.25 -16.04 14.95
C THR A 436 -11.28 -16.32 13.82
N LEU A 437 -10.76 -15.29 13.14
CA LEU A 437 -9.92 -15.47 11.96
C LEU A 437 -8.50 -15.92 12.32
N ALA A 438 -7.90 -15.32 13.36
CA ALA A 438 -6.64 -15.77 13.92
C ALA A 438 -6.71 -17.24 14.40
N VAL A 439 -7.79 -17.64 15.09
CA VAL A 439 -8.02 -19.03 15.51
C VAL A 439 -8.13 -19.96 14.30
N ASN A 440 -8.84 -19.55 13.25
CA ASN A 440 -8.99 -20.35 12.03
C ASN A 440 -7.63 -20.66 11.39
N LEU A 441 -6.81 -19.63 11.16
CA LEU A 441 -5.48 -19.79 10.58
C LEU A 441 -4.54 -20.63 11.48
N ARG A 442 -4.54 -20.38 12.79
CA ARG A 442 -3.77 -21.19 13.76
C ARG A 442 -4.13 -22.66 13.67
N SER A 443 -5.43 -22.98 13.61
CA SER A 443 -5.91 -24.37 13.57
C SER A 443 -5.40 -25.17 12.35
N GLN A 444 -5.03 -24.49 11.27
CA GLN A 444 -4.58 -25.13 10.03
C GLN A 444 -3.06 -25.36 9.99
N ALA A 445 -2.28 -24.45 10.58
CA ALA A 445 -0.84 -24.37 10.31
C ALA A 445 0.06 -24.26 11.55
N GLU A 446 -0.45 -23.88 12.73
CA GLU A 446 0.38 -23.71 13.93
C GLU A 446 1.09 -25.02 14.34
N ALA A 447 0.40 -26.15 14.25
CA ALA A 447 0.97 -27.47 14.50
C ALA A 447 2.12 -27.79 13.52
N LEU A 448 1.98 -27.41 12.24
CA LEU A 448 3.04 -27.58 11.25
C LEU A 448 4.25 -26.69 11.57
N TYR A 449 4.01 -25.42 11.96
CA TYR A 449 5.06 -24.49 12.33
C TYR A 449 5.89 -25.02 13.50
N LYS A 450 5.22 -25.49 14.55
CA LYS A 450 5.86 -26.13 15.70
C LYS A 450 6.64 -27.38 15.31
N ALA A 451 6.02 -28.28 14.53
CA ALA A 451 6.62 -29.55 14.14
C ALA A 451 7.86 -29.39 13.24
N THR A 452 7.88 -28.35 12.40
CA THR A 452 8.96 -28.08 11.44
C THR A 452 10.04 -27.15 12.00
N GLY A 453 9.80 -26.59 13.19
CA GLY A 453 10.76 -25.73 13.86
C GLY A 453 10.82 -24.32 13.27
N VAL A 454 9.68 -23.78 12.82
CA VAL A 454 9.56 -22.36 12.49
C VAL A 454 10.03 -21.53 13.69
N SER A 455 10.91 -20.57 13.41
CA SER A 455 11.55 -19.79 14.48
C SER A 455 10.80 -18.49 14.72
N THR A 456 10.51 -17.77 13.64
CA THR A 456 9.84 -16.47 13.68
C THR A 456 8.72 -16.46 12.67
N VAL A 457 7.62 -15.81 13.03
CA VAL A 457 6.52 -15.50 12.12
C VAL A 457 6.29 -13.99 12.13
N MET A 458 6.23 -13.36 10.97
CA MET A 458 5.89 -11.96 10.81
C MET A 458 4.59 -11.80 10.03
N CYS A 459 3.75 -10.89 10.48
CA CYS A 459 2.48 -10.59 9.85
C CYS A 459 2.14 -9.10 9.92
N GLY A 460 1.14 -8.72 9.14
CA GLY A 460 0.58 -7.37 9.07
C GLY A 460 -0.86 -7.36 9.56
N HIS A 461 -1.73 -6.75 8.75
CA HIS A 461 -3.19 -6.69 8.85
C HIS A 461 -3.73 -5.87 10.03
N VAL A 462 -3.19 -6.11 11.21
CA VAL A 462 -3.54 -5.35 12.40
C VAL A 462 -2.58 -4.17 12.47
N HIS A 463 -3.14 -2.95 12.40
CA HIS A 463 -2.35 -1.72 12.21
C HIS A 463 -1.65 -1.22 13.49
N ASN A 464 -0.90 -2.09 14.13
CA ASN A 464 -0.05 -1.77 15.26
C ASN A 464 1.17 -2.69 15.25
N TYR A 465 2.02 -2.53 16.26
CA TYR A 465 3.12 -3.42 16.50
C TYR A 465 2.85 -4.26 17.75
N GLU A 466 2.92 -5.58 17.61
CA GLU A 466 2.82 -6.52 18.72
C GLU A 466 3.84 -7.63 18.57
N ARG A 467 4.58 -7.91 19.64
CA ARG A 467 5.49 -9.05 19.71
C ARG A 467 5.07 -10.00 20.81
N THR A 468 5.12 -11.29 20.52
CA THR A 468 4.82 -12.34 21.50
C THR A 468 6.09 -12.83 22.20
N PHE A 469 5.91 -13.44 23.38
CA PHE A 469 6.80 -14.51 23.85
C PHE A 469 6.65 -15.75 22.95
N PRO A 470 7.61 -16.70 22.96
CA PRO A 470 7.42 -17.95 22.26
C PRO A 470 6.15 -18.65 22.75
N VAL A 471 5.26 -18.96 21.83
CA VAL A 471 3.89 -19.39 22.12
C VAL A 471 3.45 -20.50 21.17
N TYR A 472 2.78 -21.48 21.74
CA TYR A 472 2.11 -22.54 21.01
C TYR A 472 0.86 -22.95 21.77
N ASP A 473 -0.28 -23.05 21.08
CA ASP A 473 -1.57 -23.40 21.69
C ASP A 473 -1.93 -22.49 22.86
N ASN A 474 -1.68 -21.18 22.71
CA ASN A 474 -1.81 -20.14 23.75
C ASN A 474 -0.96 -20.36 25.02
N ILE A 475 -0.09 -21.35 25.06
CA ILE A 475 0.83 -21.61 26.17
C ILE A 475 2.16 -20.93 25.86
N THR A 476 2.66 -20.16 26.82
CA THR A 476 3.87 -19.36 26.69
C THR A 476 4.76 -19.50 27.91
N ASP A 477 6.07 -19.34 27.71
CA ASP A 477 7.01 -19.09 28.80
C ASP A 477 7.37 -17.60 28.85
N VAL A 478 6.82 -16.88 29.83
CA VAL A 478 7.07 -15.44 30.03
C VAL A 478 8.47 -15.13 30.55
N ASN A 479 9.21 -16.14 31.02
CA ASN A 479 10.62 -16.02 31.41
C ASN A 479 11.57 -16.48 30.31
N SER A 480 11.05 -16.73 29.10
CA SER A 480 11.83 -17.21 27.98
C SER A 480 12.99 -16.26 27.66
N THR A 481 14.15 -16.85 27.42
CA THR A 481 15.35 -16.12 26.97
C THR A 481 15.42 -15.99 25.45
N TYR A 482 14.38 -16.43 24.72
CA TYR A 482 14.36 -16.54 23.25
C TYR A 482 15.57 -17.34 22.69
N SER A 483 16.23 -18.14 23.53
CA SER A 483 17.42 -18.90 23.18
C SER A 483 17.08 -20.38 23.10
N ASN A 484 17.29 -20.99 21.93
CA ASN A 484 17.02 -22.41 21.68
C ASN A 484 15.60 -22.85 22.04
N VAL A 485 14.64 -21.95 21.90
CA VAL A 485 13.23 -22.21 22.18
C VAL A 485 12.61 -23.06 21.07
N ALA A 486 11.77 -24.00 21.48
CA ALA A 486 11.11 -24.92 20.55
C ALA A 486 9.83 -24.32 19.94
N ASP A 487 9.21 -23.35 20.61
CA ASP A 487 7.98 -22.69 20.13
C ASP A 487 8.33 -21.51 19.21
N PRO A 488 7.54 -21.27 18.14
CA PRO A 488 7.67 -20.04 17.37
C PRO A 488 7.30 -18.83 18.24
N TYR A 489 7.83 -17.67 17.88
CA TYR A 489 7.29 -16.40 18.36
C TYR A 489 6.84 -15.55 17.16
N TYR A 490 5.90 -14.66 17.41
CA TYR A 490 5.14 -13.96 16.39
C TYR A 490 5.33 -12.45 16.52
N ILE A 491 5.37 -11.78 15.38
CA ILE A 491 5.47 -10.33 15.25
C ILE A 491 4.32 -9.87 14.35
N VAL A 492 3.46 -9.01 14.89
CA VAL A 492 2.55 -8.17 14.13
C VAL A 492 3.26 -6.86 13.87
N ASN A 493 3.36 -6.46 12.61
CA ASN A 493 3.80 -5.13 12.19
C ASN A 493 2.99 -4.68 10.97
N GLY A 494 1.71 -4.38 11.18
CA GLY A 494 0.88 -3.67 10.21
C GLY A 494 0.92 -2.15 10.39
N ALA A 495 1.96 -1.64 11.07
CA ALA A 495 2.05 -0.24 11.47
C ALA A 495 2.92 0.60 10.53
N ALA A 496 3.03 0.26 9.25
CA ALA A 496 3.92 0.99 8.33
C ALA A 496 3.36 2.35 7.86
N GLY A 497 2.09 2.64 8.14
CA GLY A 497 1.50 3.97 8.00
C GLY A 497 0.44 4.12 6.91
N ASN A 498 -0.34 3.07 6.63
CA ASN A 498 -1.45 3.18 5.69
C ASN A 498 -2.50 4.23 6.11
N ARG A 499 -3.39 4.53 5.16
CA ARG A 499 -4.42 5.57 5.29
C ARG A 499 -5.49 5.30 6.35
N GLU A 500 -5.64 4.06 6.81
CA GLU A 500 -6.67 3.68 7.79
C GLU A 500 -6.22 4.01 9.22
N GLY A 501 -4.93 4.31 9.41
CA GLY A 501 -4.36 4.67 10.70
C GLY A 501 -4.10 3.46 11.60
N THR A 502 -3.73 3.73 12.85
CA THR A 502 -3.28 2.72 13.80
C THR A 502 -4.44 2.07 14.57
N SER A 503 -4.29 0.78 14.89
CA SER A 503 -5.25 -0.01 15.66
C SER A 503 -4.93 0.01 17.15
N ASN A 504 -5.95 0.28 17.98
CA ASN A 504 -5.77 0.34 19.44
C ASN A 504 -5.79 -1.05 20.09
N PHE A 505 -5.08 -1.18 21.22
CA PHE A 505 -5.13 -2.39 22.03
C PHE A 505 -6.25 -2.40 23.07
N TYR A 506 -6.66 -3.60 23.50
CA TYR A 506 -7.40 -3.74 24.75
C TYR A 506 -6.55 -3.40 25.97
N THR A 507 -7.22 -2.90 27.02
CA THR A 507 -6.58 -2.62 28.31
C THR A 507 -5.95 -3.88 28.92
N THR A 508 -6.62 -5.02 28.81
CA THR A 508 -6.10 -6.33 29.23
C THR A 508 -5.28 -6.97 28.13
N SER A 509 -4.07 -7.43 28.47
CA SER A 509 -3.20 -8.18 27.57
C SER A 509 -3.31 -9.68 27.83
N ASN A 510 -3.03 -10.47 26.79
CA ASN A 510 -2.81 -11.91 26.95
C ASN A 510 -1.39 -12.16 27.48
N LEU A 511 -1.18 -13.28 28.20
CA LEU A 511 0.13 -13.61 28.78
C LEU A 511 1.23 -13.80 27.72
N TRP A 512 0.87 -14.26 26.53
CA TRP A 512 1.82 -14.45 25.42
C TRP A 512 2.23 -13.13 24.77
N SER A 513 1.53 -12.01 25.01
CA SER A 513 1.85 -10.72 24.41
C SER A 513 2.92 -10.01 25.24
N ALA A 514 4.12 -9.85 24.66
CA ALA A 514 5.29 -9.33 25.35
C ALA A 514 5.40 -7.79 25.22
N VAL A 515 5.19 -7.26 24.01
CA VAL A 515 5.28 -5.83 23.71
C VAL A 515 4.13 -5.45 22.79
N ARG A 516 3.50 -4.30 23.07
CA ARG A 516 2.40 -3.71 22.31
C ARG A 516 2.68 -2.22 22.12
N LEU A 517 2.73 -1.76 20.88
CA LEU A 517 3.02 -0.37 20.51
C LEU A 517 2.06 0.07 19.41
N GLU A 518 1.47 1.25 19.55
CA GLU A 518 0.57 1.86 18.55
C GLU A 518 1.33 2.86 17.66
N ASN A 519 2.67 2.84 17.72
CA ASN A 519 3.53 3.68 16.90
C ASN A 519 3.55 3.20 15.44
N ILE A 520 3.64 4.16 14.52
CA ILE A 520 3.98 3.88 13.12
C ILE A 520 5.48 3.56 13.06
N GLY A 521 5.83 2.44 12.44
CA GLY A 521 7.21 1.96 12.44
C GLY A 521 7.48 0.87 11.41
N TYR A 522 8.75 0.46 11.36
CA TYR A 522 9.23 -0.64 10.53
C TYR A 522 10.19 -1.53 11.32
N THR A 523 10.34 -2.78 10.89
CA THR A 523 11.33 -3.69 11.49
C THR A 523 12.59 -3.78 10.64
N VAL A 524 13.74 -3.76 11.32
CA VAL A 524 15.03 -4.14 10.75
C VAL A 524 15.39 -5.51 11.30
N LEU A 525 15.55 -6.45 10.38
CA LEU A 525 15.80 -7.86 10.63
C LEU A 525 17.24 -8.18 10.26
N GLU A 526 18.01 -8.72 11.20
CA GLU A 526 19.39 -9.15 10.96
C GLU A 526 19.57 -10.62 11.30
N PHE A 527 20.15 -11.37 10.36
CA PHE A 527 20.39 -12.81 10.48
C PHE A 527 21.87 -13.13 10.36
N VAL A 528 22.38 -13.92 11.31
CA VAL A 528 23.78 -14.34 11.40
C VAL A 528 23.86 -15.81 11.76
N ARG A 529 24.60 -16.61 10.99
CA ARG A 529 25.02 -17.97 11.33
C ARG A 529 26.50 -17.96 11.70
N GLN A 530 26.82 -18.37 12.93
CA GLN A 530 28.19 -18.48 13.41
C GLN A 530 28.33 -19.68 14.35
N GLY A 531 29.37 -20.49 14.16
CA GLY A 531 29.71 -21.56 15.11
C GLY A 531 28.65 -22.65 15.30
N GLY A 532 27.74 -22.84 14.33
CA GLY A 532 26.62 -23.79 14.46
C GLY A 532 25.38 -23.24 15.17
N GLU A 533 25.33 -21.93 15.42
CA GLU A 533 24.17 -21.22 15.95
C GLU A 533 23.70 -20.15 14.96
N ASP A 534 22.39 -20.03 14.80
CA ASP A 534 21.71 -18.94 14.12
C ASP A 534 21.28 -17.90 15.14
N THR A 535 21.60 -16.64 14.88
CA THR A 535 21.13 -15.46 15.60
C THR A 535 20.21 -14.65 14.70
N PHE A 536 19.05 -14.29 15.24
CA PHE A 536 18.11 -13.36 14.64
C PHE A 536 17.91 -12.16 15.55
N ASN A 537 18.25 -10.97 15.07
CA ASN A 537 18.12 -9.71 15.78
C ASN A 537 17.05 -8.86 15.08
N MET A 538 15.89 -8.71 15.71
CA MET A 538 14.84 -7.82 15.24
C MET A 538 14.80 -6.55 16.06
N ARG A 539 14.67 -5.43 15.35
CA ARG A 539 14.51 -4.09 15.91
C ARG A 539 13.28 -3.45 15.31
N PHE A 540 12.37 -2.95 16.14
CA PHE A 540 11.26 -2.10 15.71
C PHE A 540 11.60 -0.64 15.96
N ILE A 541 11.52 0.16 14.90
CA ILE A 541 11.95 1.55 14.89
C ILE A 541 10.75 2.42 14.54
N ASP A 542 10.53 3.46 15.34
CA ASP A 542 9.52 4.48 15.07
C ASP A 542 9.87 5.26 13.80
N SER A 543 8.94 5.33 12.86
CA SER A 543 9.20 5.92 11.54
C SER A 543 9.45 7.43 11.60
N ALA A 544 8.79 8.15 12.52
CA ALA A 544 8.87 9.60 12.59
C ALA A 544 10.13 10.08 13.33
N SER A 545 10.45 9.45 14.46
CA SER A 545 11.56 9.86 15.34
C SER A 545 12.86 9.09 15.08
N GLY A 546 12.80 7.93 14.42
CA GLY A 546 13.94 7.02 14.27
C GLY A 546 14.34 6.33 15.58
N GLN A 547 13.52 6.43 16.63
CA GLN A 547 13.80 5.81 17.93
C GLN A 547 13.63 4.29 17.86
N LEU A 548 14.59 3.55 18.42
CA LEU A 548 14.43 2.13 18.70
C LEU A 548 13.39 1.94 19.83
N LEU A 549 12.25 1.35 19.52
CA LEU A 549 11.17 1.15 20.48
C LEU A 549 11.13 -0.28 21.05
N ASP A 550 11.56 -1.27 20.27
CA ASP A 550 11.65 -2.66 20.73
C ASP A 550 12.79 -3.39 20.04
N GLN A 551 13.39 -4.34 20.76
CA GLN A 551 14.43 -5.22 20.23
C GLN A 551 14.34 -6.60 20.88
N VAL A 552 14.50 -7.65 20.06
CA VAL A 552 14.65 -9.03 20.53
C VAL A 552 15.76 -9.72 19.76
N ILE A 553 16.53 -10.54 20.47
CA ILE A 553 17.54 -11.41 19.89
C ILE A 553 17.13 -12.85 20.17
N LEU A 554 16.87 -13.61 19.12
CA LEU A 554 16.64 -15.05 19.18
C LEU A 554 17.91 -15.79 18.76
N THR A 555 18.26 -16.85 19.49
CA THR A 555 19.31 -17.78 19.08
C THR A 555 18.76 -19.19 18.89
N LYS A 556 19.31 -19.93 17.93
CA LYS A 556 18.90 -21.30 17.64
C LYS A 556 20.06 -22.14 17.13
N ASN A 557 20.30 -23.28 17.77
CA ASN A 557 21.28 -24.24 17.32
C ASN A 557 20.87 -24.81 15.97
N VAL A 558 21.82 -24.85 15.03
CA VAL A 558 21.64 -25.49 13.74
C VAL A 558 21.48 -27.00 13.97
N THR A 559 20.25 -27.48 13.89
CA THR A 559 19.96 -28.91 13.88
C THR A 559 20.43 -29.50 12.55
N THR A 560 21.65 -30.06 12.53
CA THR A 560 22.04 -30.97 11.45
C THR A 560 21.27 -32.27 11.65
N SER A 561 20.14 -32.45 10.93
CA SER A 561 19.69 -33.82 10.66
C SER A 561 20.83 -34.51 9.89
N GLN A 562 21.18 -35.71 10.32
CA GLN A 562 22.30 -36.48 9.80
C GLN A 562 22.26 -36.51 8.26
N ARG A 563 23.25 -35.89 7.61
CA ARG A 563 23.60 -36.24 6.23
C ARG A 563 24.22 -37.63 6.29
N HIS A 564 23.40 -38.66 6.05
CA HIS A 564 23.86 -40.00 5.70
C HIS A 564 23.77 -40.20 4.20
#